data_AF-A0A5M9JFB5-F1
#
_entry.id   AF-A0A5M9JFB5-F1
#
_cell.length_a   1.000
_cell.length_b   1.000
_cell.length_c   1.000
_cell.angle_alpha   90.00
_cell.angle_beta   90.00
_cell.angle_gamma   90.00
#
_symmetry.space_group_name_H-M   'P 1'
#
loop_
_entity.id
_entity.type
_entity.pdbx_description
1 polymer ?
#
loop_
_entity_poly.entity_id
_entity_poly.type
_entity_poly.pdbx_seq_one_letter_code
_entity_poly.pdbx_strand_id
1 'polypeptide(L)'
;MAANPSIKLDPKYDHYDFPTTSPTAQSGHPGHTTPEQDAQVEQLRLKLEAAGFTERLDTLTLLRFLRARKFDVALSEKMFVEAEQWRKDFGLDELVRTFDYKEKEEVFKILSSILP
;
A
#
# COMPACT_ATOMS: atom_id res chain seq x y z
N MET A 1 -25.89 1.04 18.83
CA MET A 1 -25.03 1.35 17.68
C MET A 1 -23.96 0.29 17.65
N ALA A 2 -23.85 -0.50 16.56
CA ALA A 2 -22.75 -1.47 16.45
C ALA A 2 -21.43 -0.69 16.44
N ALA A 3 -20.42 -1.16 17.18
CA ALA A 3 -19.10 -0.55 17.15
C ALA A 3 -18.58 -0.58 15.71
N ASN A 4 -18.04 0.54 15.23
CA ASN A 4 -17.41 0.56 13.91
C ASN A 4 -16.25 -0.44 13.91
N PRO A 5 -16.11 -1.26 12.85
CA PRO A 5 -15.01 -2.21 12.76
C PRO A 5 -13.67 -1.48 12.87
N SER A 6 -12.79 -1.93 13.77
CA SER A 6 -11.45 -1.38 13.91
C SER A 6 -10.42 -2.40 13.46
N ILE A 7 -9.42 -1.96 12.71
CA ILE A 7 -8.28 -2.80 12.36
C ILE A 7 -7.41 -3.04 13.60
N LYS A 8 -6.82 -4.24 13.70
CA LYS A 8 -5.79 -4.53 14.69
C LYS A 8 -4.48 -3.92 14.21
N LEU A 9 -3.97 -2.92 14.93
CA LEU A 9 -2.71 -2.25 14.62
C LEU A 9 -1.57 -2.87 15.44
N ASP A 10 -0.42 -3.06 14.80
CA ASP A 10 0.82 -3.47 15.48
C ASP A 10 1.70 -2.23 15.73
N PRO A 11 1.97 -1.86 16.99
CA PRO A 11 2.78 -0.69 17.33
C PRO A 11 4.21 -0.68 16.77
N LYS A 12 4.73 -1.82 16.28
CA LYS A 12 6.04 -1.89 15.62
C LYS A 12 5.99 -1.34 14.18
N TYR A 13 4.88 -1.50 13.48
CA TYR A 13 4.77 -1.20 12.05
C TYR A 13 3.76 -0.10 11.74
N ASP A 14 2.72 0.02 12.55
CA ASP A 14 1.53 0.82 12.27
C ASP A 14 1.54 2.12 13.09
N HIS A 15 2.12 3.17 12.51
CA HIS A 15 2.24 4.50 13.12
C HIS A 15 1.34 5.55 12.43
N TYR A 16 0.07 5.22 12.26
CA TYR A 16 -0.87 6.13 11.58
C TYR A 16 -1.41 7.21 12.53
N ASP A 17 -1.49 8.45 12.04
CA ASP A 17 -2.10 9.60 12.72
C ASP A 17 -3.48 9.96 12.16
N PHE A 18 -4.01 9.13 11.25
CA PHE A 18 -5.30 9.29 10.58
C PHE A 18 -6.20 8.06 10.79
N PRO A 19 -7.53 8.17 10.54
CA PRO A 19 -8.44 7.04 10.62
C PRO A 19 -8.07 5.92 9.65
N THR A 20 -7.93 4.70 10.16
CA THR A 20 -7.41 3.56 9.39
C THR A 20 -8.50 2.64 8.85
N THR A 21 -9.73 2.70 9.37
CA THR A 21 -10.86 1.89 8.87
C THR A 21 -11.42 2.47 7.57
N SER A 22 -11.67 1.62 6.58
CA SER A 22 -12.32 2.01 5.33
C SER A 22 -13.78 2.43 5.58
N PRO A 23 -14.24 3.57 5.04
CA PRO A 23 -15.63 4.01 5.17
C PRO A 23 -16.59 3.08 4.42
N THR A 24 -16.10 2.38 3.38
CA THR A 24 -16.86 1.39 2.64
C THR A 24 -16.53 -0.01 3.15
N ALA A 25 -17.56 -0.76 3.54
CA ALA A 25 -17.44 -2.14 4.00
C ALA A 25 -17.21 -3.08 2.81
N GLN A 26 -15.94 -3.29 2.48
CA GLN A 26 -15.53 -4.20 1.41
C GLN A 26 -14.50 -5.18 1.95
N SER A 27 -14.70 -6.48 1.71
CA SER A 27 -13.79 -7.53 2.21
C SER A 27 -12.33 -7.24 1.84
N GLY A 28 -11.44 -7.49 2.81
CA GLY A 28 -10.00 -7.28 2.66
C GLY A 28 -9.55 -5.82 2.73
N HIS A 29 -10.48 -4.87 2.91
CA HIS A 29 -10.15 -3.48 3.20
C HIS A 29 -9.93 -3.28 4.70
N PRO A 30 -9.17 -2.25 5.10
CA PRO A 30 -8.90 -1.97 6.50
C PRO A 30 -10.18 -1.89 7.35
N GLY A 31 -10.20 -2.64 8.46
CA GLY A 31 -11.36 -2.81 9.34
C GLY A 31 -12.40 -3.81 8.85
N HIS A 32 -12.28 -4.35 7.63
CA HIS A 32 -13.22 -5.32 7.04
C HIS A 32 -12.49 -6.58 6.57
N THR A 33 -11.50 -7.00 7.35
CA THR A 33 -10.74 -8.24 7.15
C THR A 33 -11.32 -9.40 7.93
N THR A 34 -11.14 -10.62 7.43
CA THR A 34 -11.37 -11.84 8.21
C THR A 34 -10.10 -12.20 9.00
N PRO A 35 -10.20 -13.04 10.06
CA PRO A 35 -9.02 -13.51 10.78
C PRO A 35 -7.98 -14.19 9.87
N GLU A 36 -8.44 -14.88 8.81
CA GLU A 36 -7.55 -15.48 7.81
C GLU A 36 -6.80 -14.41 7.02
N GLN A 37 -7.46 -13.33 6.62
CA GLN A 37 -6.84 -12.20 5.93
C GLN A 37 -5.83 -11.48 6.83
N ASP A 38 -6.14 -11.31 8.11
CA ASP A 38 -5.19 -10.74 9.09
C ASP A 38 -3.96 -11.66 9.24
N ALA A 39 -4.15 -12.97 9.31
CA ALA A 39 -3.04 -13.93 9.35
C ALA A 39 -2.18 -13.89 8.07
N GLN A 40 -2.77 -13.63 6.91
CA GLN A 40 -2.03 -13.47 5.66
C GLN A 40 -1.20 -12.18 5.60
N VAL A 41 -1.64 -11.11 6.27
CA VAL A 41 -0.80 -9.90 6.46
C VAL A 41 0.43 -10.24 7.28
N GLU A 42 0.26 -10.91 8.41
CA GLU A 42 1.39 -11.35 9.26
C GLU A 42 2.34 -12.28 8.50
N GLN A 43 1.78 -13.25 7.76
CA GLN A 43 2.56 -14.17 6.96
C GLN A 43 3.39 -13.45 5.90
N LEU A 44 2.79 -12.52 5.14
CA LEU A 44 3.50 -11.73 4.15
C LEU A 44 4.60 -10.90 4.81
N ARG A 45 4.31 -10.26 5.94
CA ARG A 45 5.26 -9.44 6.68
C ARG A 45 6.50 -10.25 7.09
N LEU A 46 6.31 -11.41 7.71
CA LEU A 46 7.41 -12.29 8.14
C LEU A 46 8.29 -12.74 6.96
N LYS A 47 7.69 -13.05 5.80
CA LYS A 47 8.45 -13.43 4.60
C LYS A 47 9.32 -12.27 4.11
N LEU A 48 8.76 -11.06 4.08
CA LEU A 48 9.50 -9.86 3.65
C LEU A 48 10.61 -9.48 4.65
N GLU A 49 10.36 -9.58 5.96
CA GLU A 49 11.42 -9.38 6.97
C GLU A 49 12.54 -10.42 6.82
N ALA A 50 12.19 -11.69 6.60
CA ALA A 50 13.17 -12.76 6.37
C ALA A 50 13.98 -12.55 5.07
N ALA A 51 13.40 -11.88 4.08
CA ALA A 51 14.08 -11.46 2.86
C ALA A 51 14.90 -10.16 3.01
N GLY A 52 14.90 -9.55 4.21
CA GLY A 52 15.72 -8.39 4.55
C GLY A 52 15.05 -7.03 4.31
N PHE A 53 13.75 -6.99 4.00
CA PHE A 53 13.02 -5.74 3.87
C PHE A 53 12.69 -5.17 5.25
N THR A 54 12.83 -3.85 5.40
CA THR A 54 12.56 -3.15 6.67
C THR A 54 11.58 -1.99 6.53
N GLU A 55 11.28 -1.58 5.29
CA GLU A 55 10.41 -0.44 5.01
C GLU A 55 9.08 -0.89 4.41
N ARG A 56 8.04 -0.07 4.57
CA ARG A 56 6.71 -0.28 3.94
C ARG A 56 6.06 -1.63 4.30
N LEU A 57 6.39 -2.14 5.48
CA LEU A 57 5.83 -3.37 6.06
C LEU A 57 4.59 -3.11 6.94
N ASP A 58 4.09 -1.88 6.91
CA ASP A 58 2.87 -1.46 7.60
C ASP A 58 1.63 -2.19 7.06
N THR A 59 0.65 -2.43 7.93
CA THR A 59 -0.53 -3.24 7.64
C THR A 59 -1.32 -2.72 6.45
N LEU A 60 -1.49 -1.40 6.31
CA LEU A 60 -2.26 -0.81 5.21
C LEU A 60 -1.57 -1.02 3.86
N THR A 61 -0.24 -0.94 3.83
CA THR A 61 0.55 -1.23 2.63
C THR A 61 0.45 -2.70 2.25
N LEU A 62 0.69 -3.62 3.18
CA LEU A 62 0.65 -5.06 2.89
C LEU A 62 -0.75 -5.52 2.42
N LEU A 63 -1.82 -4.96 3.01
CA LEU A 63 -3.19 -5.22 2.57
C LEU A 63 -3.43 -4.81 1.11
N ARG A 64 -2.79 -3.73 0.60
CA ARG A 64 -2.93 -3.33 -0.81
C ARG A 64 -2.35 -4.39 -1.75
N PHE A 65 -1.18 -4.93 -1.43
CA PHE A 65 -0.55 -6.00 -2.23
C PHE A 65 -1.38 -7.29 -2.18
N LEU A 66 -1.82 -7.69 -0.99
CA LEU A 66 -2.68 -8.86 -0.82
C LEU A 66 -3.98 -8.72 -1.62
N ARG A 67 -4.69 -7.60 -1.51
CA ARG A 67 -5.91 -7.37 -2.31
C ARG A 67 -5.63 -7.46 -3.82
N ALA A 68 -4.53 -6.88 -4.29
CA ALA A 68 -4.16 -6.89 -5.71
C ALA A 68 -3.86 -8.31 -6.26
N ARG A 69 -3.63 -9.29 -5.37
CA ARG A 69 -3.38 -10.69 -5.72
C ARG A 69 -4.36 -11.65 -5.07
N LYS A 70 -5.57 -11.17 -4.74
CA LYS A 70 -6.66 -12.00 -4.17
C LYS A 70 -6.21 -12.76 -2.91
N PHE A 71 -5.38 -12.13 -2.09
CA PHE A 71 -4.78 -12.67 -0.88
C PHE A 71 -3.86 -13.90 -1.10
N ASP A 72 -3.35 -14.11 -2.32
CA ASP A 72 -2.24 -15.05 -2.54
C ASP A 72 -0.94 -14.44 -2.01
N VAL A 73 -0.44 -14.97 -0.90
CA VAL A 73 0.75 -14.46 -0.21
C VAL A 73 2.01 -14.56 -1.07
N ALA A 74 2.18 -15.64 -1.84
CA ALA A 74 3.37 -15.83 -2.67
C ALA A 74 3.39 -14.86 -3.86
N LEU A 75 2.24 -14.65 -4.51
CA LEU A 75 2.14 -13.66 -5.58
C LEU A 75 2.24 -12.22 -5.06
N SER A 76 1.77 -11.96 -3.84
CA SER A 76 1.87 -10.65 -3.19
C SER A 76 3.30 -10.30 -2.81
N GLU A 77 4.04 -11.27 -2.26
CA GLU A 77 5.47 -11.15 -1.98
C GLU A 77 6.25 -10.84 -3.26
N LYS A 78 6.03 -11.61 -4.33
CA LYS A 78 6.66 -11.34 -5.63
C LYS A 78 6.37 -9.92 -6.11
N MET A 79 5.11 -9.49 -6.06
CA MET A 79 4.71 -8.14 -6.48
C MET A 79 5.36 -7.04 -5.62
N PHE A 80 5.49 -7.27 -4.31
CA PHE A 80 6.15 -6.33 -3.39
C PHE A 80 7.64 -6.20 -3.74
N VAL A 81 8.35 -7.33 -3.87
CA VAL A 81 9.78 -7.33 -4.21
C VAL A 81 10.06 -6.65 -5.54
N GLU A 82 9.25 -6.95 -6.56
CA GLU A 82 9.36 -6.30 -7.88
C GLU A 82 9.09 -4.79 -7.79
N ALA A 83 8.11 -4.37 -6.98
CA ALA A 83 7.82 -2.96 -6.76
C ALA A 83 9.00 -2.26 -6.08
N GLU A 84 9.55 -2.83 -5.00
CA GLU A 84 10.71 -2.27 -4.29
C GLU A 84 11.95 -2.17 -5.18
N GLN A 85 12.21 -3.19 -5.99
CA GLN A 85 13.29 -3.16 -6.97
C GLN A 85 13.08 -2.02 -7.98
N TRP A 86 11.87 -1.87 -8.51
CA TRP A 86 11.55 -0.76 -9.41
C TRP A 86 11.70 0.61 -8.74
N ARG A 87 11.27 0.78 -7.48
CA ARG A 87 11.45 2.04 -6.73
C ARG A 87 12.92 2.44 -6.68
N LYS A 88 13.79 1.47 -6.39
CA LYS A 88 15.23 1.66 -6.32
C LYS A 88 15.83 2.00 -7.69
N ASP A 89 15.53 1.22 -8.72
CA ASP A 89 16.10 1.40 -10.05
C ASP A 89 15.65 2.72 -10.70
N PHE A 90 14.40 3.12 -10.45
CA PHE A 90 13.87 4.39 -10.92
C PHE A 90 14.40 5.59 -10.12
N GLY A 91 14.91 5.38 -8.90
CA GLY A 91 15.26 6.46 -7.98
C GLY A 91 14.03 7.17 -7.41
N LEU A 92 12.93 6.43 -7.19
CA LEU A 92 11.65 7.02 -6.80
C LEU A 92 11.71 7.79 -5.48
N ASP A 93 12.54 7.36 -4.53
CA ASP A 93 12.63 8.01 -3.22
C ASP A 93 13.19 9.44 -3.31
N GLU A 94 13.98 9.74 -4.35
CA GLU A 94 14.48 11.10 -4.61
C GLU A 94 13.59 11.89 -5.56
N LEU A 95 12.68 11.24 -6.29
CA LEU A 95 11.87 11.84 -7.35
C LEU A 95 11.17 13.12 -6.86
N VAL A 96 10.50 13.10 -5.71
CA VAL A 96 9.75 14.27 -5.21
C VAL A 96 10.66 15.46 -4.93
N ARG A 97 11.92 15.23 -4.56
CA ARG A 97 12.89 16.28 -4.26
C ARG A 97 13.55 16.84 -5.51
N THR A 98 13.77 15.99 -6.52
CA THR A 98 14.60 16.33 -7.68
C THR A 98 13.81 16.61 -8.95
N PHE A 99 12.56 16.15 -9.05
CA PHE A 99 11.74 16.28 -10.24
C PHE A 99 11.18 17.70 -10.36
N ASP A 100 11.61 18.41 -11.41
CA ASP A 100 11.09 19.73 -11.78
C ASP A 100 10.22 19.62 -13.03
N TYR A 101 8.90 19.74 -12.86
CA TYR A 101 7.92 19.61 -13.94
C TYR A 101 7.66 20.95 -14.63
N LYS A 102 8.64 21.43 -15.42
CA LYS A 102 8.62 22.77 -16.04
C LYS A 102 7.49 22.97 -17.04
N GLU A 103 7.11 21.92 -17.74
CA GLU A 103 6.10 21.94 -18.80
C GLU A 103 4.67 21.80 -18.27
N LYS A 104 4.49 21.71 -16.94
CA LYS A 104 3.19 21.46 -16.29
C LYS A 104 2.05 22.31 -16.83
N GLU A 105 2.26 23.62 -16.93
CA GLU A 105 1.23 24.57 -17.40
C GLU A 105 0.82 24.32 -18.86
N GLU A 106 1.79 24.03 -19.72
CA GLU A 106 1.52 23.80 -21.15
C GLU A 106 0.83 22.46 -21.37
N VAL A 107 1.29 21.41 -20.69
CA VAL A 107 0.62 20.10 -20.69
C VAL A 107 -0.79 20.22 -20.14
N PHE A 108 -1.01 21.02 -19.09
CA PHE A 108 -2.34 21.21 -18.53
C PHE A 108 -3.30 21.88 -19.52
N LYS A 109 -2.87 22.92 -20.25
CA LYS A 109 -3.69 23.56 -21.29
C LYS A 109 -4.05 22.58 -22.41
N ILE A 110 -3.09 21.77 -22.86
CA ILE A 110 -3.33 20.76 -23.89
C ILE A 110 -4.34 19.74 -23.35
N LEU A 111 -4.03 19.05 -22.24
CA LEU A 111 -4.89 17.98 -21.71
C LEU A 111 -6.29 18.47 -21.32
N SER A 112 -6.44 19.68 -20.79
CA SER A 112 -7.76 20.25 -20.46
C SER A 112 -8.58 20.67 -21.68
N SER A 113 -7.95 20.86 -22.85
CA SER A 113 -8.67 21.17 -24.10
C SER A 113 -9.18 19.96 -24.87
N ILE A 114 -8.65 18.75 -24.58
CA ILE A 114 -9.01 17.48 -25.25
C ILE A 114 -9.79 16.51 -24.35
N LEU A 115 -9.89 16.77 -23.06
CA LEU A 115 -10.80 16.03 -22.17
C LEU A 115 -12.22 16.63 -22.28
N PRO A 116 -13.26 15.80 -22.55
CA PRO A 116 -14.64 16.26 -22.67
C PRO A 116 -15.24 16.75 -21.35
#